data_AF-A0A1I0SSU2-F1
#
_entry.id   AF-A0A1I0SSU2-F1
#
_cell.length_a   1.000
_cell.length_b   1.000
_cell.length_c   1.000
_cell.angle_alpha   90.00
_cell.angle_beta   90.00
_cell.angle_gamma   90.00
#
_symmetry.space_group_name_H-M   'P 1'
#
loop_
_entity.id
_entity.type
_entity.pdbx_description
1 polymer ?
#
loop_
_entity_poly.entity_id
_entity_poly.type
_entity_poly.pdbx_seq_one_letter_code
_entity_poly.pdbx_strand_id
1 'polypeptide(L)'
;MDYIEVKGQTVEEAIEEGLKQLQAVREDVIIEIVQPERKKLFGIVSQPAVVRLTKKHQTKQAVQQKEGKAWIQDGDFRYECLDVGPTIIIGEGVICLHNGKAIEGKVTLQEGDDVRIYPKEESIAQSVWKVDMDARKMEATLTFAPGVRRRYVLEDMQPSNKLHIQAKMETELIYDVSHEAVMAKLQELGIVYGVNQEAIREALHSEKKVTVVIAKGIEPVEGKDGWVEVKVGEGKRKPKVREDGTVDYREMETIATVGEGDVIAIVHPPQLGKPGLTVTNEVIPVREVHPVTVKLGKGVTMHENLISATQGGRP
;
A
#
# COMPACT_ATOMS: atom_id res chain seq x y z
N MET A 1 -10.59 59.55 -44.14
CA MET A 1 -11.16 58.21 -44.42
C MET A 1 -10.69 57.84 -45.79
N ASP A 2 -9.75 56.89 -45.85
CA ASP A 2 -9.18 56.44 -47.11
C ASP A 2 -10.20 55.54 -47.79
N TYR A 3 -10.79 56.04 -48.88
CA TYR A 3 -11.63 55.27 -49.77
C TYR A 3 -10.92 55.08 -51.10
N ILE A 4 -11.23 54.00 -51.80
CA ILE A 4 -10.87 53.84 -53.20
C ILE A 4 -12.13 53.72 -54.05
N GLU A 5 -12.07 54.24 -55.27
CA GLU A 5 -13.10 54.02 -56.28
C GLU A 5 -12.55 53.12 -57.38
N VAL A 6 -13.27 52.05 -57.67
CA VAL A 6 -12.84 51.02 -58.61
C VAL A 6 -13.92 50.82 -59.66
N LYS A 7 -13.48 50.67 -60.92
CA LYS A 7 -14.36 50.47 -62.08
C LYS A 7 -14.25 49.02 -62.58
N GLY A 8 -15.38 48.42 -62.92
CA GLY A 8 -15.48 47.07 -63.48
C GLY A 8 -16.57 46.99 -64.53
N GLN A 9 -16.61 45.92 -65.34
CA GLN A 9 -17.68 45.73 -66.32
C GLN A 9 -19.01 45.42 -65.63
N THR A 10 -18.95 44.86 -64.41
CA THR A 10 -20.09 44.67 -63.51
C THR A 10 -19.76 45.19 -62.11
N VAL A 11 -20.79 45.47 -61.30
CA VAL A 11 -20.60 45.85 -59.88
C VAL A 11 -19.77 44.80 -59.13
N GLU A 12 -20.02 43.51 -59.36
CA GLU A 12 -19.33 42.45 -58.63
C GLU A 12 -17.84 42.39 -58.98
N GLU A 13 -17.48 42.54 -60.25
CA GLU A 13 -16.08 42.63 -60.70
C GLU A 13 -15.38 43.86 -60.09
N ALA A 14 -16.08 45.00 -60.04
CA ALA A 14 -15.54 46.21 -59.45
C ALA A 14 -15.32 46.07 -57.92
N ILE A 15 -16.17 45.29 -57.24
CA ILE A 15 -16.02 44.96 -55.83
C ILE A 15 -14.82 44.05 -55.61
N GLU A 16 -14.69 42.96 -56.38
CA GLU A 16 -13.57 42.02 -56.24
C GLU A 16 -12.22 42.71 -56.44
N GLU A 17 -12.11 43.54 -57.48
CA GLU A 17 -10.87 44.28 -57.76
C GLU A 17 -10.60 45.33 -56.65
N GLY A 18 -11.63 46.00 -56.15
CA GLY A 18 -11.49 46.92 -55.01
C GLY A 18 -11.04 46.22 -53.73
N LEU A 19 -11.57 45.04 -53.43
CA LEU A 19 -11.16 44.24 -52.27
C LEU A 19 -9.70 43.81 -52.38
N LYS A 20 -9.27 43.42 -53.58
CA LYS A 20 -7.89 43.06 -53.87
C LYS A 20 -6.94 44.26 -53.70
N GLN A 21 -7.31 45.44 -54.19
CA GLN A 21 -6.50 46.66 -54.03
C GLN A 21 -6.41 47.11 -52.57
N LEU A 22 -7.48 46.99 -51.80
CA LEU A 22 -7.47 47.29 -50.36
C LEU A 22 -6.85 46.19 -49.50
N GLN A 23 -6.51 45.04 -50.08
CA GLN A 23 -6.12 43.82 -49.37
C GLN A 23 -7.07 43.52 -48.20
N ALA A 24 -8.37 43.57 -48.47
CA ALA A 24 -9.43 43.43 -47.48
C ALA A 24 -10.46 42.40 -47.95
N VAL A 25 -11.16 41.78 -47.02
CA VAL A 25 -12.32 40.94 -47.33
C VAL A 25 -13.59 41.79 -47.31
N ARG A 26 -14.66 41.33 -47.97
CA ARG A 26 -15.93 42.05 -48.11
C ARG A 26 -16.51 42.54 -46.78
N GLU A 27 -16.27 41.79 -45.71
CA GLU A 27 -16.75 42.09 -44.36
C GLU A 27 -16.06 43.32 -43.74
N ASP A 28 -14.82 43.60 -44.12
CA ASP A 28 -13.96 44.65 -43.56
C ASP A 28 -14.16 46.02 -44.23
N VAL A 29 -15.03 46.10 -45.23
CA VAL A 29 -15.24 47.32 -46.01
C VAL A 29 -16.72 47.69 -46.07
N ILE A 30 -16.99 48.97 -46.26
CA ILE A 30 -18.29 49.49 -46.66
C ILE A 30 -18.22 49.69 -48.18
N ILE A 31 -19.17 49.10 -48.90
CA ILE A 31 -19.23 49.15 -50.37
C ILE A 31 -20.42 50.02 -50.77
N GLU A 32 -20.15 51.09 -51.51
CA GLU A 32 -21.16 51.97 -52.09
C GLU A 32 -21.12 51.84 -53.62
N ILE A 33 -22.25 51.55 -54.25
CA ILE A 33 -22.35 51.55 -55.72
C ILE A 33 -22.55 52.99 -56.17
N VAL A 34 -21.48 53.60 -56.68
CA VAL A 34 -21.48 54.98 -57.20
C VAL A 34 -22.20 55.04 -58.54
N GLN A 35 -22.03 54.00 -59.36
CA GLN A 35 -22.67 53.88 -60.66
C GLN A 35 -22.87 52.39 -61.03
N PRO A 36 -24.09 51.93 -61.34
CA PRO A 36 -24.32 50.56 -61.80
C PRO A 36 -23.99 50.40 -63.29
N GLU A 37 -23.70 49.17 -63.73
CA GLU A 37 -23.49 48.90 -65.15
C GLU A 37 -24.78 49.00 -65.97
N ARG A 38 -24.68 49.43 -67.23
CA ARG A 38 -25.80 49.40 -68.20
C ARG A 38 -25.45 48.56 -69.41
N LYS A 39 -26.30 47.57 -69.72
CA LYS A 39 -26.15 46.69 -70.88
C LYS A 39 -27.05 47.13 -72.03
N LYS A 40 -26.56 47.00 -73.27
CA LYS A 40 -27.34 47.18 -74.52
C LYS A 40 -27.93 45.84 -74.98
N LEU A 41 -28.79 45.86 -76.01
CA LEU A 41 -29.30 44.65 -76.67
C LEU A 41 -28.14 43.72 -77.05
N PHE A 42 -28.29 42.42 -76.82
CA PHE A 42 -27.24 41.38 -76.92
C PHE A 42 -26.16 41.38 -75.82
N GLY A 43 -26.37 42.09 -74.71
CA GLY A 43 -25.58 41.88 -73.48
C GLY A 43 -24.23 42.61 -73.43
N ILE A 44 -23.91 43.43 -74.44
CA ILE A 44 -22.69 44.24 -74.46
C ILE A 44 -22.82 45.39 -73.44
N VAL A 45 -21.84 45.49 -72.55
CA VAL A 45 -21.78 46.55 -71.53
C VAL A 45 -21.50 47.89 -72.21
N SER A 46 -22.40 48.84 -72.02
CA SER A 46 -22.30 50.19 -72.59
C SER A 46 -21.78 51.23 -71.62
N GLN A 47 -21.88 50.95 -70.32
CA GLN A 47 -21.38 51.80 -69.25
C GLN A 47 -20.92 50.90 -68.10
N PRO A 48 -19.64 51.01 -67.67
CA PRO A 48 -19.09 50.18 -66.61
C PRO A 48 -19.66 50.58 -65.24
N ALA A 49 -19.60 49.64 -64.29
CA ALA A 49 -19.92 49.90 -62.90
C ALA A 49 -18.75 50.62 -62.21
N VAL A 50 -19.08 51.45 -61.23
CA VAL A 50 -18.13 52.12 -60.33
C VAL A 50 -18.58 51.92 -58.90
N VAL A 51 -17.70 51.38 -58.07
CA VAL A 51 -17.96 51.18 -56.63
C VAL A 51 -16.92 51.91 -55.81
N ARG A 52 -17.34 52.43 -54.65
CA ARG A 52 -16.46 53.03 -53.65
C ARG A 52 -16.34 52.07 -52.46
N LEU A 53 -15.12 51.74 -52.09
CA LEU A 53 -14.83 50.89 -50.93
C LEU A 53 -14.13 51.73 -49.86
N THR A 54 -14.70 51.72 -48.66
CA THR A 54 -14.13 52.39 -47.49
C THR A 54 -13.81 51.34 -46.43
N LYS A 55 -12.56 51.26 -45.97
CA LYS A 55 -12.17 50.30 -44.93
C LYS A 55 -12.87 50.64 -43.62
N LYS A 56 -13.55 49.68 -43.00
CA LYS A 56 -14.16 49.85 -41.68
C LYS A 56 -13.02 50.02 -40.68
N HIS A 57 -12.93 51.18 -40.03
CA HIS A 57 -12.08 51.30 -38.85
C HIS A 57 -12.74 50.52 -37.71
N GLN A 58 -12.25 49.31 -37.44
CA GLN A 58 -12.54 48.64 -36.18
C GLN A 58 -11.75 49.35 -35.08
N THR A 59 -12.41 50.25 -34.35
CA THR A 59 -11.90 50.76 -33.09
C THR A 59 -12.09 49.69 -32.01
N LYS A 60 -11.31 48.61 -32.06
CA LYS A 60 -11.15 47.73 -30.89
C LYS A 60 -10.15 48.37 -29.94
N GLN A 61 -10.57 49.40 -29.22
CA GLN A 61 -9.97 49.65 -27.91
C GLN A 61 -10.51 48.56 -26.97
N ALA A 62 -9.79 47.44 -26.88
CA ALA A 62 -9.97 46.54 -25.76
C ALA A 62 -9.53 47.33 -24.52
N VAL A 63 -10.48 47.85 -23.75
CA VAL A 63 -10.21 48.38 -22.41
C VAL A 63 -9.61 47.21 -21.64
N GLN A 64 -8.33 47.31 -21.28
CA GLN A 64 -7.64 46.30 -20.49
C GLN A 64 -8.22 46.37 -19.07
N GLN A 65 -9.31 45.65 -18.84
CA GLN A 65 -9.98 45.60 -17.54
C GLN A 65 -8.97 45.13 -16.49
N LYS A 66 -8.83 45.91 -15.43
CA LYS A 66 -8.00 45.55 -14.29
C LYS A 66 -8.71 44.47 -13.49
N GLU A 67 -8.02 43.37 -13.26
CA GLU A 67 -8.54 42.25 -12.49
C GLU A 67 -8.12 42.38 -11.02
N GLY A 68 -9.08 42.20 -10.12
CA GLY A 68 -8.87 42.08 -8.70
C GLY A 68 -8.08 40.83 -8.35
N LYS A 69 -7.62 40.74 -7.11
CA LYS A 69 -6.75 39.67 -6.62
C LYS A 69 -7.26 39.09 -5.32
N ALA A 70 -7.06 37.80 -5.12
CA ALA A 70 -7.27 37.11 -3.85
C ALA A 70 -5.97 36.45 -3.40
N TRP A 71 -5.78 36.33 -2.09
CA TRP A 71 -4.62 35.68 -1.47
C TRP A 71 -4.95 35.13 -0.08
N ILE A 72 -4.05 34.32 0.46
CA ILE A 72 -4.05 33.90 1.86
C ILE A 72 -2.77 34.43 2.49
N GLN A 73 -2.91 35.09 3.63
CA GLN A 73 -1.78 35.63 4.38
C GLN A 73 -2.03 35.38 5.87
N ASP A 74 -1.06 34.76 6.53
CA ASP A 74 -1.14 34.35 7.93
C ASP A 74 -2.38 33.46 8.20
N GLY A 75 -2.78 32.65 7.20
CA GLY A 75 -3.98 31.81 7.26
C GLY A 75 -5.31 32.52 7.03
N ASP A 76 -5.31 33.85 6.88
CA ASP A 76 -6.51 34.65 6.61
C ASP A 76 -6.72 34.86 5.11
N PHE A 77 -7.94 34.62 4.64
CA PHE A 77 -8.32 34.93 3.27
C PHE A 77 -8.54 36.43 3.07
N ARG A 78 -7.97 36.96 1.99
CA ARG A 78 -8.07 38.37 1.61
C ARG A 78 -8.35 38.50 0.12
N TYR A 79 -9.08 39.55 -0.26
CA TYR A 79 -9.29 39.87 -1.67
C TYR A 79 -9.48 41.37 -1.89
N GLU A 80 -9.24 41.78 -3.12
CA GLU A 80 -9.46 43.12 -3.66
C GLU A 80 -10.19 42.97 -5.00
N CYS A 81 -11.24 43.75 -5.24
CA CYS A 81 -11.93 43.82 -6.52
C CYS A 81 -11.51 45.10 -7.28
N LEU A 82 -11.32 44.97 -8.60
CA LEU A 82 -11.12 46.10 -9.51
C LEU A 82 -12.25 46.11 -10.54
N ASP A 83 -11.98 46.19 -11.84
CA ASP A 83 -13.03 46.14 -12.88
C ASP A 83 -13.70 44.76 -12.94
N VAL A 84 -12.94 43.71 -12.63
CA VAL A 84 -13.40 42.33 -12.51
C VAL A 84 -12.87 41.76 -11.20
N GLY A 85 -13.74 41.21 -10.35
CA GLY A 85 -13.31 40.61 -9.09
C GLY A 85 -12.57 39.27 -9.28
N PRO A 86 -11.74 38.86 -8.30
CA PRO A 86 -10.97 37.64 -8.40
C PRO A 86 -11.88 36.41 -8.34
N THR A 87 -11.43 35.34 -8.98
CA THR A 87 -12.05 34.03 -8.90
C THR A 87 -11.35 33.17 -7.85
N ILE A 88 -12.10 32.57 -6.94
CA ILE A 88 -11.59 31.53 -6.06
C ILE A 88 -12.16 30.16 -6.47
N ILE A 89 -11.35 29.12 -6.29
CA ILE A 89 -11.72 27.72 -6.47
C ILE A 89 -11.46 27.00 -5.15
N ILE A 90 -12.49 26.41 -4.58
CA ILE A 90 -12.43 25.70 -3.31
C ILE A 90 -12.06 24.24 -3.57
N GLY A 91 -10.87 23.86 -3.11
CA GLY A 91 -10.30 22.54 -3.18
C GLY A 91 -10.56 21.71 -1.92
N GLU A 92 -9.90 20.55 -1.84
CA GLU A 92 -10.04 19.62 -0.72
C GLU A 92 -9.59 20.23 0.62
N GLY A 93 -10.23 19.80 1.72
CA GLY A 93 -9.82 20.21 3.06
C GLY A 93 -10.22 21.63 3.47
N VAL A 94 -10.97 22.34 2.62
CA VAL A 94 -11.38 23.73 2.85
C VAL A 94 -12.89 23.84 2.98
N ILE A 95 -13.35 24.73 3.85
CA ILE A 95 -14.73 25.18 3.93
C ILE A 95 -14.75 26.65 3.52
N CYS A 96 -15.64 26.99 2.59
CA CYS A 96 -15.88 28.36 2.15
C CYS A 96 -17.32 28.74 2.42
N LEU A 97 -17.52 29.83 3.17
CA LEU A 97 -18.80 30.49 3.33
C LEU A 97 -18.79 31.78 2.52
N HIS A 98 -19.67 31.89 1.53
CA HIS A 98 -19.89 33.10 0.74
C HIS A 98 -21.29 33.63 1.04
N ASN A 99 -21.37 34.85 1.58
CA ASN A 99 -22.62 35.50 1.98
C ASN A 99 -23.50 34.58 2.86
N GLY A 100 -22.84 33.88 3.81
CA GLY A 100 -23.46 32.96 4.76
C GLY A 100 -23.82 31.57 4.23
N LYS A 101 -23.55 31.27 2.95
CA LYS A 101 -23.83 29.96 2.35
C LYS A 101 -22.54 29.20 2.05
N ALA A 102 -22.53 27.91 2.35
CA ALA A 102 -21.42 27.05 1.97
C ALA A 102 -21.37 26.91 0.44
N ILE A 103 -20.19 27.12 -0.14
CA ILE A 103 -19.95 26.98 -1.58
C ILE A 103 -18.88 25.93 -1.82
N GLU A 104 -19.11 25.10 -2.83
CA GLU A 104 -18.13 24.16 -3.38
C GLU A 104 -17.76 24.60 -4.81
N GLY A 105 -16.52 24.32 -5.23
CA GLY A 105 -16.07 24.62 -6.58
C GLY A 105 -15.69 26.10 -6.76
N LYS A 106 -16.13 26.72 -7.88
CA LYS A 106 -15.64 28.03 -8.32
C LYS A 106 -16.65 29.14 -8.02
N VAL A 107 -16.17 30.27 -7.49
CA VAL A 107 -16.93 31.51 -7.36
C VAL A 107 -16.09 32.73 -7.79
N THR A 108 -16.71 33.70 -8.44
CA THR A 108 -16.09 35.00 -8.77
C THR A 108 -16.63 36.03 -7.79
N LEU A 109 -15.73 36.67 -7.06
CA LEU A 109 -16.07 37.58 -5.97
C LEU A 109 -16.47 38.96 -6.51
N GLN A 110 -17.28 39.66 -5.73
CA GLN A 110 -17.67 41.05 -5.96
C GLN A 110 -17.29 41.90 -4.76
N GLU A 111 -17.18 43.21 -4.98
CA GLU A 111 -16.94 44.15 -3.89
C GLU A 111 -18.08 44.08 -2.87
N GLY A 112 -17.73 43.88 -1.59
CA GLY A 112 -18.69 43.78 -0.49
C GLY A 112 -19.17 42.35 -0.14
N ASP A 113 -18.71 41.33 -0.85
CA ASP A 113 -18.99 39.94 -0.48
C ASP A 113 -18.38 39.57 0.90
N ASP A 114 -19.18 38.94 1.77
CA ASP A 114 -18.67 38.30 2.99
C ASP A 114 -18.16 36.90 2.62
N VAL A 115 -16.84 36.73 2.65
CA VAL A 115 -16.16 35.46 2.32
C VAL A 115 -15.33 35.01 3.51
N ARG A 116 -15.66 33.83 4.04
CA ARG A 116 -14.91 33.19 5.12
C ARG A 116 -14.38 31.85 4.65
N ILE A 117 -13.08 31.67 4.80
CA ILE A 117 -12.39 30.44 4.41
C ILE A 117 -11.66 29.90 5.62
N TYR A 118 -11.90 28.64 5.92
CA TYR A 118 -11.26 27.94 7.03
C TYR A 118 -11.00 26.49 6.65
N PRO A 119 -9.96 25.86 7.22
CA PRO A 119 -9.75 24.44 7.04
C PRO A 119 -10.92 23.63 7.62
N LYS A 120 -11.15 22.44 7.05
CA LYS A 120 -12.08 21.46 7.64
C LYS A 120 -11.62 21.07 9.04
N GLU A 121 -12.59 20.66 9.86
CA GLU A 121 -12.36 20.23 11.24
C GLU A 121 -11.33 19.10 11.31
N GLU A 122 -10.57 19.09 12.42
CA GLU A 122 -9.64 18.00 12.69
C GLU A 122 -10.39 16.69 12.96
N SER A 123 -9.78 15.57 12.60
CA SER A 123 -10.31 14.24 12.87
C SER A 123 -9.31 13.42 13.67
N ILE A 124 -9.81 12.70 14.67
CA ILE A 124 -9.01 11.84 15.55
C ILE A 124 -9.56 10.42 15.44
N ALA A 125 -8.69 9.48 15.10
CA ALA A 125 -8.93 8.06 15.26
C ALA A 125 -7.99 7.53 16.36
N GLN A 126 -8.55 6.82 17.34
CA GLN A 126 -7.80 6.19 18.43
C GLN A 126 -6.98 5.01 17.93
N SER A 127 -5.98 4.58 18.71
CA SER A 127 -5.23 3.37 18.37
C SER A 127 -6.14 2.14 18.39
N VAL A 128 -5.85 1.21 17.49
CA VAL A 128 -6.54 -0.09 17.43
C VAL A 128 -5.59 -1.16 17.88
N TRP A 129 -5.99 -1.95 18.86
CA TRP A 129 -5.16 -3.03 19.37
C TRP A 129 -6.00 -4.24 19.81
N LYS A 130 -5.37 -5.41 19.81
CA LYS A 130 -5.95 -6.65 20.31
C LYS A 130 -4.86 -7.62 20.72
N VAL A 131 -5.17 -8.44 21.72
CA VAL A 131 -4.36 -9.60 22.10
C VAL A 131 -5.13 -10.86 21.74
N ASP A 132 -4.50 -11.72 20.95
CA ASP A 132 -5.03 -13.03 20.57
C ASP A 132 -4.10 -14.13 21.08
N MET A 133 -4.67 -15.27 21.44
CA MET A 133 -3.94 -16.48 21.81
C MET A 133 -4.29 -17.60 20.83
N ASP A 134 -3.31 -18.40 20.46
CA ASP A 134 -3.55 -19.53 19.58
C ASP A 134 -4.36 -20.65 20.25
N ALA A 135 -4.94 -21.54 19.45
CA ALA A 135 -5.79 -22.62 19.96
C ALA A 135 -5.06 -23.59 20.91
N ARG A 136 -3.72 -23.72 20.77
CA ARG A 136 -2.88 -24.56 21.64
C ARG A 136 -2.45 -23.84 22.92
N LYS A 137 -2.74 -22.55 23.08
CA LYS A 137 -2.22 -21.70 24.16
C LYS A 137 -0.69 -21.68 24.22
N MET A 138 -0.01 -21.86 23.09
CA MET A 138 1.45 -21.83 23.00
C MET A 138 1.99 -20.44 22.70
N GLU A 139 1.22 -19.59 22.02
CA GLU A 139 1.66 -18.25 21.67
C GLU A 139 0.52 -17.24 21.87
N ALA A 140 0.89 -16.06 22.37
CA ALA A 140 0.01 -14.90 22.38
C ALA A 140 0.60 -13.79 21.52
N THR A 141 -0.24 -13.15 20.71
CA THR A 141 0.13 -12.08 19.80
C THR A 141 -0.56 -10.77 20.16
N LEU A 142 0.16 -9.66 20.02
CA LEU A 142 -0.39 -8.31 20.07
C LEU A 142 -0.45 -7.76 18.65
N THR A 143 -1.65 -7.45 18.17
CA THR A 143 -1.83 -6.58 17.02
C THR A 143 -2.01 -5.16 17.53
N PHE A 144 -1.23 -4.22 17.01
CA PHE A 144 -1.30 -2.80 17.35
C PHE A 144 -1.25 -1.96 16.08
N ALA A 145 -2.06 -0.90 16.01
CA ALA A 145 -1.98 0.17 15.03
C ALA A 145 -2.15 1.51 15.76
N PRO A 146 -1.26 2.48 15.55
CA PRO A 146 -1.34 3.76 16.23
C PRO A 146 -2.59 4.53 15.81
N GLY A 147 -3.09 5.35 16.73
CA GLY A 147 -4.10 6.35 16.43
C GLY A 147 -3.52 7.44 15.51
N VAL A 148 -4.40 8.22 14.91
CA VAL A 148 -4.03 9.30 14.00
C VAL A 148 -4.87 10.53 14.27
N ARG A 149 -4.20 11.68 14.35
CA ARG A 149 -4.81 13.00 14.29
C ARG A 149 -4.57 13.58 12.91
N ARG A 150 -5.62 13.97 12.21
CA ARG A 150 -5.52 14.65 10.92
C ARG A 150 -6.02 16.09 11.08
N ARG A 151 -5.20 17.03 10.64
CA ARG A 151 -5.54 18.46 10.62
C ARG A 151 -5.34 18.99 9.21
N TYR A 152 -6.27 19.82 8.76
CA TYR A 152 -6.11 20.58 7.54
C TYR A 152 -5.47 21.93 7.87
N VAL A 153 -4.45 22.32 7.10
CA VAL A 153 -3.73 23.58 7.26
C VAL A 153 -3.82 24.36 5.95
N LEU A 154 -4.22 25.62 6.04
CA LEU A 154 -4.15 26.55 4.91
C LEU A 154 -2.73 27.11 4.83
N GLU A 155 -2.11 26.96 3.67
CA GLU A 155 -0.81 27.58 3.38
C GLU A 155 -1.03 28.98 2.81
N ASP A 156 -0.08 29.88 3.08
CA ASP A 156 -0.09 31.22 2.49
C ASP A 156 0.01 31.15 0.96
N MET A 157 -0.74 31.99 0.30
CA MET A 157 -0.80 32.04 -1.16
C MET A 157 -0.62 33.46 -1.63
N GLN A 158 0.13 33.66 -2.72
CA GLN A 158 0.36 35.00 -3.26
C GLN A 158 -0.88 35.58 -3.98
N PRO A 159 -1.02 36.92 -4.05
CA PRO A 159 -2.11 37.58 -4.78
C PRO A 159 -2.26 37.13 -6.23
N SER A 160 -3.45 36.61 -6.57
CA SER A 160 -3.80 36.11 -7.90
C SER A 160 -5.23 36.49 -8.30
N ASN A 161 -5.45 36.74 -9.59
CA ASN A 161 -6.80 36.93 -10.18
C ASN A 161 -7.64 35.65 -10.15
N LYS A 162 -6.98 34.49 -10.07
CA LYS A 162 -7.59 33.18 -9.93
C LYS A 162 -6.82 32.39 -8.87
N LEU A 163 -7.43 32.15 -7.72
CA LEU A 163 -6.82 31.47 -6.59
C LEU A 163 -7.46 30.10 -6.37
N HIS A 164 -6.66 29.04 -6.44
CA HIS A 164 -7.12 27.69 -6.09
C HIS A 164 -6.71 27.38 -4.65
N ILE A 165 -7.69 27.37 -3.75
CA ILE A 165 -7.47 27.27 -2.31
C ILE A 165 -7.71 25.83 -1.89
N GLN A 166 -6.66 25.15 -1.45
CA GLN A 166 -6.70 23.78 -0.95
C GLN A 166 -5.93 23.74 0.37
N ALA A 167 -6.46 23.01 1.36
CA ALA A 167 -5.75 22.80 2.60
C ALA A 167 -4.89 21.54 2.50
N LYS A 168 -3.68 21.63 3.03
CA LYS A 168 -2.79 20.49 3.17
C LYS A 168 -3.21 19.66 4.39
N MET A 169 -3.36 18.36 4.21
CA MET A 169 -3.63 17.45 5.32
C MET A 169 -2.32 17.06 5.99
N GLU A 170 -2.19 17.41 7.27
CA GLU A 170 -1.12 16.95 8.14
C GLU A 170 -1.63 15.81 9.01
N THR A 171 -0.81 14.78 9.21
CA THR A 171 -1.15 13.60 10.03
C THR A 171 -0.12 13.45 11.14
N GLU A 172 -0.59 13.38 12.38
CA GLU A 172 0.21 13.09 13.57
C GLU A 172 -0.20 11.73 14.13
N LEU A 173 0.78 10.95 14.61
CA LEU A 173 0.52 9.66 15.27
C LEU A 173 0.14 9.90 16.74
N ILE A 174 -0.84 9.13 17.22
CA ILE A 174 -1.27 9.10 18.61
C ILE A 174 -0.97 7.72 19.19
N TYR A 175 -0.33 7.70 20.36
CA TYR A 175 -0.06 6.50 21.15
C TYR A 175 -0.85 6.57 22.46
N ASP A 176 -2.13 6.23 22.40
CA ASP A 176 -3.09 6.29 23.52
C ASP A 176 -3.30 4.96 24.26
N VAL A 177 -2.52 3.93 23.93
CA VAL A 177 -2.54 2.62 24.59
C VAL A 177 -1.33 2.49 25.50
N SER A 178 -1.57 2.30 26.79
CA SER A 178 -0.51 2.13 27.78
C SER A 178 -0.04 0.68 27.87
N HIS A 179 1.20 0.51 28.33
CA HIS A 179 1.76 -0.81 28.58
C HIS A 179 0.93 -1.58 29.63
N GLU A 180 0.45 -0.91 30.67
CA GLU A 180 -0.38 -1.48 31.74
C GLU A 180 -1.71 -2.00 31.19
N ALA A 181 -2.31 -1.33 30.20
CA ALA A 181 -3.53 -1.79 29.54
C ALA A 181 -3.32 -3.15 28.84
N VAL A 182 -2.18 -3.32 28.16
CA VAL A 182 -1.81 -4.60 27.54
C VAL A 182 -1.58 -5.67 28.60
N MET A 183 -0.84 -5.35 29.67
CA MET A 183 -0.58 -6.28 30.76
C MET A 183 -1.86 -6.73 31.47
N ALA A 184 -2.79 -5.81 31.73
CA ALA A 184 -4.11 -6.12 32.28
C ALA A 184 -4.88 -7.06 31.35
N LYS A 185 -4.80 -6.85 30.03
CA LYS A 185 -5.44 -7.73 29.05
C LYS A 185 -4.82 -9.13 29.01
N LEU A 186 -3.50 -9.24 29.14
CA LEU A 186 -2.83 -10.55 29.25
C LEU A 186 -3.30 -11.31 30.48
N GLN A 187 -3.38 -10.62 31.63
CA GLN A 187 -3.88 -11.21 32.86
C GLN A 187 -5.35 -11.65 32.74
N GLU A 188 -6.21 -10.84 32.11
CA GLU A 188 -7.61 -11.17 31.84
C GLU A 188 -7.74 -12.44 30.98
N LEU A 189 -6.85 -12.62 30.01
CA LEU A 189 -6.79 -13.80 29.14
C LEU A 189 -6.08 -15.01 29.79
N GLY A 190 -5.62 -14.89 31.04
CA GLY A 190 -4.90 -15.93 31.77
C GLY A 190 -3.47 -16.16 31.28
N ILE A 191 -2.91 -15.25 30.47
CA ILE A 191 -1.53 -15.32 29.98
C ILE A 191 -0.59 -14.84 31.10
N VAL A 192 0.13 -15.80 31.69
CA VAL A 192 0.98 -15.56 32.88
C VAL A 192 2.42 -16.02 32.69
N TYR A 193 2.73 -16.74 31.61
CA TYR A 193 4.05 -17.29 31.34
C TYR A 193 4.62 -16.79 30.01
N GLY A 194 5.95 -16.64 29.98
CA GLY A 194 6.71 -16.38 28.75
C GLY A 194 6.46 -15.02 28.11
N VAL A 195 5.94 -14.05 28.87
CA VAL A 195 5.63 -12.70 28.37
C VAL A 195 6.91 -11.93 28.04
N ASN A 196 6.99 -11.44 26.80
CA ASN A 196 8.06 -10.58 26.33
C ASN A 196 7.66 -9.10 26.43
N GLN A 197 8.04 -8.47 27.55
CA GLN A 197 7.78 -7.06 27.85
C GLN A 197 8.36 -6.12 26.78
N GLU A 198 9.53 -6.47 26.24
CA GLU A 198 10.22 -5.66 25.25
C GLU A 198 9.45 -5.64 23.93
N ALA A 199 8.97 -6.80 23.48
CA ALA A 199 8.13 -6.88 22.28
C ALA A 199 6.84 -6.08 22.40
N ILE A 200 6.23 -6.03 23.59
CA ILE A 200 5.04 -5.20 23.86
C ILE A 200 5.41 -3.73 23.72
N ARG A 201 6.48 -3.29 24.39
CA ARG A 201 6.94 -1.90 24.37
C ARG A 201 7.26 -1.45 22.95
N GLU A 202 7.98 -2.26 22.18
CA GLU A 202 8.30 -1.96 20.78
C GLU A 202 7.05 -1.87 19.90
N ALA A 203 6.10 -2.80 20.06
CA ALA A 203 4.86 -2.78 19.29
C ALA A 203 4.04 -1.52 19.54
N LEU A 204 3.91 -1.10 20.80
CA LEU A 204 3.15 0.11 21.19
C LEU A 204 3.76 1.42 20.69
N HIS A 205 5.02 1.43 20.24
CA HIS A 205 5.68 2.59 19.62
C HIS A 205 5.80 2.47 18.11
N SER A 206 5.12 1.50 17.49
CA SER A 206 5.21 1.31 16.05
C SER A 206 4.42 2.39 15.29
N GLU A 207 5.05 2.96 14.26
CA GLU A 207 4.42 3.92 13.35
C GLU A 207 3.39 3.27 12.40
N LYS A 208 3.35 1.94 12.33
CA LYS A 208 2.50 1.17 11.42
C LYS A 208 1.75 0.09 12.18
N LYS A 209 0.74 -0.48 11.51
CA LYS A 209 0.10 -1.69 12.01
C LYS A 209 1.11 -2.84 12.06
N VAL A 210 1.28 -3.42 13.24
CA VAL A 210 2.15 -4.58 13.49
C VAL A 210 1.38 -5.70 14.17
N THR A 211 1.90 -6.92 14.06
CA THR A 211 1.45 -8.06 14.84
C THR A 211 2.67 -8.83 15.29
N VAL A 212 2.87 -8.93 16.59
CA VAL A 212 4.08 -9.50 17.19
C VAL A 212 3.71 -10.55 18.24
N VAL A 213 4.53 -11.58 18.38
CA VAL A 213 4.38 -12.55 19.47
C VAL A 213 4.90 -11.92 20.76
N ILE A 214 4.03 -11.82 21.76
CA ILE A 214 4.32 -11.19 23.05
C ILE A 214 4.32 -12.18 24.20
N ALA A 215 3.93 -13.43 23.99
CA ALA A 215 4.17 -14.51 24.94
C ALA A 215 4.40 -15.85 24.23
N LYS A 216 5.30 -16.67 24.76
CA LYS A 216 5.58 -18.03 24.26
C LYS A 216 5.65 -19.05 25.39
N GLY A 217 4.97 -20.17 25.19
CA GLY A 217 5.11 -21.37 26.01
C GLY A 217 6.42 -22.12 25.75
N ILE A 218 6.58 -23.24 26.43
CA ILE A 218 7.66 -24.21 26.26
C ILE A 218 7.09 -25.46 25.59
N GLU A 219 7.61 -25.82 24.42
CA GLU A 219 7.21 -27.07 23.76
C GLU A 219 7.70 -28.29 24.57
N PRO A 220 6.88 -29.35 24.70
CA PRO A 220 7.30 -30.59 25.34
C PRO A 220 8.40 -31.28 24.51
N VAL A 221 9.29 -31.99 25.20
CA VAL A 221 10.32 -32.83 24.58
C VAL A 221 9.99 -34.29 24.86
N GLU A 222 9.62 -35.02 23.83
CA GLU A 222 9.27 -36.44 23.97
C GLU A 222 10.43 -37.29 24.48
N GLY A 223 10.10 -38.22 25.36
CA GLY A 223 11.03 -39.24 25.83
C GLY A 223 11.15 -40.41 24.84
N LYS A 224 12.11 -41.30 25.10
CA LYS A 224 12.29 -42.55 24.34
C LYS A 224 12.20 -43.74 25.29
N ASP A 225 11.46 -44.77 24.90
CA ASP A 225 11.47 -46.04 25.64
C ASP A 225 12.88 -46.63 25.62
N GLY A 226 13.18 -47.50 26.59
CA GLY A 226 14.40 -48.29 26.56
C GLY A 226 14.41 -49.17 25.31
N TRP A 227 15.60 -49.47 24.80
CA TRP A 227 15.75 -50.31 23.62
C TRP A 227 16.96 -51.23 23.75
N VAL A 228 16.97 -52.32 23.00
CA VAL A 228 18.12 -53.22 22.94
C VAL A 228 18.90 -52.87 21.67
N GLU A 229 20.16 -52.48 21.84
CA GLU A 229 21.12 -52.33 20.74
C GLU A 229 21.87 -53.63 20.57
N VAL A 230 21.57 -54.36 19.49
CA VAL A 230 22.26 -55.61 19.15
C VAL A 230 23.66 -55.29 18.60
N LYS A 231 24.69 -55.94 19.15
CA LYS A 231 26.11 -55.75 18.79
C LYS A 231 26.67 -56.83 17.86
N VAL A 232 25.98 -57.96 17.72
CA VAL A 232 26.37 -59.06 16.83
C VAL A 232 25.56 -59.07 15.55
N GLY A 233 26.23 -59.41 14.45
CA GLY A 233 25.98 -58.85 13.12
C GLY A 233 24.59 -59.07 12.51
N GLU A 234 24.04 -57.98 11.96
CA GLU A 234 23.30 -58.02 10.70
C GLU A 234 24.26 -58.44 9.58
N GLY A 235 24.47 -59.75 9.40
CA GLY A 235 25.26 -60.28 8.29
C GLY A 235 24.56 -60.12 6.95
N LYS A 236 24.58 -58.92 6.34
CA LYS A 236 24.22 -58.75 4.92
C LYS A 236 25.47 -58.45 4.10
N ARG A 237 26.16 -59.49 3.61
CA ARG A 237 27.05 -59.33 2.46
C ARG A 237 26.20 -59.33 1.18
N LYS A 238 26.36 -58.30 0.34
CA LYS A 238 25.77 -58.27 -1.01
C LYS A 238 26.45 -59.34 -1.88
N PRO A 239 25.73 -60.03 -2.80
CA PRO A 239 26.32 -61.03 -3.67
C PRO A 239 27.45 -60.44 -4.52
N LYS A 240 28.55 -61.17 -4.70
CA LYS A 240 29.56 -60.83 -5.71
C LYS A 240 29.14 -61.39 -7.07
N VAL A 241 29.07 -60.53 -8.08
CA VAL A 241 28.83 -60.91 -9.47
C VAL A 241 30.16 -61.34 -10.09
N ARG A 242 30.19 -62.51 -10.74
CA ARG A 242 31.36 -63.00 -11.47
C ARG A 242 31.49 -62.30 -12.82
N GLU A 243 32.66 -62.35 -13.45
CA GLU A 243 32.93 -61.70 -14.74
C GLU A 243 32.04 -62.23 -15.89
N ASP A 244 31.47 -63.43 -15.74
CA ASP A 244 30.53 -64.04 -16.68
C ASP A 244 29.05 -63.65 -16.45
N GLY A 245 28.77 -62.75 -15.51
CA GLY A 245 27.42 -62.30 -15.16
C GLY A 245 26.64 -63.26 -14.27
N THR A 246 27.23 -64.41 -13.88
CA THR A 246 26.60 -65.32 -12.92
C THR A 246 26.80 -64.80 -11.49
N VAL A 247 25.72 -64.86 -10.70
CA VAL A 247 25.73 -64.48 -9.29
C VAL A 247 25.97 -65.74 -8.47
N ASP A 248 27.05 -65.74 -7.68
CA ASP A 248 27.34 -66.85 -6.76
C ASP A 248 26.48 -66.71 -5.50
N TYR A 249 25.46 -67.56 -5.39
CA TYR A 249 24.55 -67.60 -4.23
C TYR A 249 25.02 -68.52 -3.10
N ARG A 250 26.17 -69.20 -3.23
CA ARG A 250 26.53 -70.34 -2.38
C ARG A 250 27.21 -70.01 -1.04
N GLU A 251 27.49 -68.74 -0.74
CA GLU A 251 28.17 -68.32 0.51
C GLU A 251 27.51 -67.11 1.20
N MET A 252 26.17 -67.01 1.19
CA MET A 252 25.48 -65.82 1.70
C MET A 252 25.04 -65.86 3.17
N GLU A 253 25.21 -66.96 3.89
CA GLU A 253 24.91 -67.01 5.33
C GLU A 253 26.17 -67.29 6.14
N THR A 254 26.98 -66.25 6.36
CA THR A 254 27.90 -66.29 7.49
C THR A 254 27.03 -66.15 8.74
N ILE A 255 26.67 -67.28 9.33
CA ILE A 255 25.99 -67.31 10.62
C ILE A 255 26.93 -66.59 11.60
N ALA A 256 26.52 -65.41 12.07
CA ALA A 256 27.25 -64.71 13.13
C ALA A 256 27.45 -65.73 14.26
N THR A 257 28.69 -65.96 14.66
CA THR A 257 29.04 -66.89 15.73
C THR A 257 29.67 -66.05 16.83
N VAL A 258 29.19 -66.24 18.05
CA VAL A 258 29.72 -65.56 19.23
C VAL A 258 30.52 -66.56 20.04
N GLY A 259 31.65 -66.13 20.60
CA GLY A 259 32.43 -66.86 21.59
C GLY A 259 31.91 -66.61 23.01
N GLU A 260 32.25 -67.49 23.94
CA GLU A 260 32.00 -67.26 25.36
C GLU A 260 32.65 -65.94 25.80
N GLY A 261 31.86 -65.07 26.44
CA GLY A 261 32.26 -63.74 26.87
C GLY A 261 31.93 -62.61 25.89
N ASP A 262 31.57 -62.91 24.64
CA ASP A 262 31.25 -61.88 23.64
C ASP A 262 29.96 -61.12 23.99
N VAL A 263 29.98 -59.79 23.86
CA VAL A 263 28.80 -58.93 24.04
C VAL A 263 27.89 -59.05 22.82
N ILE A 264 26.70 -59.60 23.05
CA ILE A 264 25.65 -59.83 22.05
C ILE A 264 24.80 -58.58 21.88
N ALA A 265 24.46 -57.89 22.98
CA ALA A 265 23.62 -56.70 22.93
C ALA A 265 23.80 -55.80 24.15
N ILE A 266 23.40 -54.54 24.03
CA ILE A 266 23.37 -53.55 25.10
C ILE A 266 21.93 -53.09 25.32
N VAL A 267 21.47 -53.15 26.56
CA VAL A 267 20.17 -52.63 26.98
C VAL A 267 20.30 -51.15 27.33
N HIS A 268 19.67 -50.30 26.55
CA HIS A 268 19.61 -48.86 26.84
C HIS A 268 18.40 -48.54 27.71
N PRO A 269 18.57 -47.81 28.83
CA PRO A 269 17.47 -47.40 29.68
C PRO A 269 16.55 -46.39 28.97
N PRO A 270 15.30 -46.23 29.42
CA PRO A 270 14.40 -45.22 28.88
C PRO A 270 14.96 -43.81 29.12
N GLN A 271 14.77 -42.93 28.14
CA GLN A 271 15.13 -41.52 28.22
C GLN A 271 13.88 -40.72 28.56
N LEU A 272 13.85 -40.09 29.73
CA LEU A 272 12.72 -39.27 30.17
C LEU A 272 12.49 -38.09 29.23
N GLY A 273 11.23 -37.85 28.89
CA GLY A 273 10.81 -36.62 28.24
C GLY A 273 10.77 -35.44 29.23
N LYS A 274 10.63 -34.23 28.70
CA LYS A 274 10.40 -33.01 29.48
C LYS A 274 9.02 -32.44 29.16
N PRO A 275 8.11 -32.35 30.14
CA PRO A 275 6.83 -31.67 29.94
C PRO A 275 7.01 -30.25 29.43
N GLY A 276 6.09 -29.83 28.57
CA GLY A 276 5.98 -28.45 28.10
C GLY A 276 5.12 -27.60 29.04
N LEU A 277 4.97 -26.33 28.68
CA LEU A 277 4.17 -25.37 29.43
C LEU A 277 3.49 -24.39 28.46
N THR A 278 2.19 -24.20 28.58
CA THR A 278 1.46 -23.17 27.81
C THR A 278 1.76 -21.76 28.34
N VAL A 279 1.34 -20.73 27.61
CA VAL A 279 1.38 -19.33 28.11
C VAL A 279 0.45 -19.10 29.29
N THR A 280 -0.54 -19.99 29.49
CA THR A 280 -1.45 -19.98 30.65
C THR A 280 -0.93 -20.81 31.83
N ASN A 281 0.33 -21.29 31.77
CA ASN A 281 0.96 -22.11 32.79
C ASN A 281 0.29 -23.49 32.98
N GLU A 282 -0.36 -24.01 31.95
CA GLU A 282 -0.86 -25.39 31.89
C GLU A 282 0.27 -26.31 31.44
N VAL A 283 0.48 -27.42 32.16
CA VAL A 283 1.52 -28.41 31.82
C VAL A 283 1.07 -29.22 30.60
N ILE A 284 1.97 -29.35 29.63
CA ILE A 284 1.77 -30.22 28.47
C ILE A 284 2.50 -31.54 28.77
N PRO A 285 1.77 -32.62 29.10
CA PRO A 285 2.40 -33.87 29.48
C PRO A 285 3.12 -34.49 28.28
N VAL A 286 4.20 -35.20 28.58
CA VAL A 286 4.89 -36.08 27.64
C VAL A 286 4.48 -37.52 27.91
N ARG A 287 4.61 -38.38 26.90
CA ARG A 287 4.31 -39.81 27.06
C ARG A 287 5.23 -40.43 28.13
N GLU A 288 4.67 -41.31 28.95
CA GLU A 288 5.47 -42.15 29.84
C GLU A 288 6.37 -43.09 29.04
N VAL A 289 7.64 -43.14 29.44
CA VAL A 289 8.65 -44.00 28.83
C VAL A 289 8.85 -45.25 29.67
N HIS A 290 9.01 -46.38 28.99
CA HIS A 290 9.06 -47.68 29.62
C HIS A 290 10.42 -48.34 29.39
N PRO A 291 10.97 -49.08 30.39
CA PRO A 291 12.15 -49.89 30.17
C PRO A 291 11.84 -51.06 29.22
N VAL A 292 12.81 -51.43 28.38
CA VAL A 292 12.68 -52.63 27.56
C VAL A 292 12.76 -53.87 28.43
N THR A 293 11.80 -54.77 28.25
CA THR A 293 11.81 -56.06 28.94
C THR A 293 12.64 -57.05 28.13
N VAL A 294 13.75 -57.53 28.70
CA VAL A 294 14.62 -58.53 28.09
C VAL A 294 14.36 -59.90 28.73
N LYS A 295 14.14 -60.91 27.89
CA LYS A 295 14.06 -62.31 28.31
C LYS A 295 15.30 -63.04 27.79
N LEU A 296 16.14 -63.52 28.70
CA LEU A 296 17.37 -64.23 28.34
C LEU A 296 17.07 -65.68 27.95
N GLY A 297 17.64 -66.12 26.82
CA GLY A 297 17.62 -67.51 26.39
C GLY A 297 18.74 -68.32 27.05
N LYS A 298 18.79 -69.63 26.74
CA LYS A 298 19.91 -70.48 27.15
C LYS A 298 21.20 -70.02 26.46
N GLY A 299 22.32 -70.06 27.18
CA GLY A 299 23.63 -69.69 26.63
C GLY A 299 23.93 -68.19 26.68
N VAL A 300 23.08 -67.38 27.31
CA VAL A 300 23.24 -65.92 27.42
C VAL A 300 23.10 -65.49 28.87
N THR A 301 23.96 -64.57 29.32
CA THR A 301 23.86 -63.92 30.63
C THR A 301 23.74 -62.41 30.47
N MET A 302 23.24 -61.73 31.50
CA MET A 302 23.18 -60.27 31.54
C MET A 302 23.85 -59.79 32.81
N HIS A 303 24.78 -58.85 32.64
CA HIS A 303 25.39 -58.11 33.74
C HIS A 303 25.14 -56.63 33.53
N GLU A 304 24.42 -56.00 34.47
CA GLU A 304 23.94 -54.62 34.35
C GLU A 304 23.12 -54.42 33.06
N ASN A 305 23.70 -53.76 32.06
CA ASN A 305 23.10 -53.47 30.77
C ASN A 305 23.71 -54.27 29.61
N LEU A 306 24.71 -55.12 29.88
CA LEU A 306 25.43 -55.88 28.86
C LEU A 306 24.91 -57.31 28.83
N ILE A 307 24.51 -57.76 27.64
CA ILE A 307 24.10 -59.13 27.37
C ILE A 307 25.27 -59.83 26.67
N SER A 308 25.78 -60.91 27.27
CA SER A 308 26.94 -61.65 26.76
C SER A 308 26.69 -63.15 26.62
N ALA A 309 27.42 -63.79 25.71
CA ALA A 309 27.36 -65.23 25.52
C ALA A 309 28.09 -65.96 26.67
N THR A 310 27.51 -67.05 27.17
CA THR A 310 28.14 -67.95 28.17
C THR A 310 28.73 -69.21 27.54
N GLN A 311 28.52 -69.39 26.25
CA GLN A 311 29.04 -70.51 25.47
C GLN A 311 29.14 -70.07 24.01
N GLY A 312 30.07 -70.67 23.27
CA GLY A 312 30.18 -70.45 21.83
C GLY A 312 28.94 -70.96 21.09
N GLY A 313 28.40 -70.19 20.15
CA GLY A 313 27.21 -70.58 19.41
C GLY A 313 26.66 -69.52 18.47
N ARG A 314 25.48 -69.82 17.91
CA ARG A 314 24.69 -68.85 17.11
C ARG A 314 23.93 -67.93 18.09
N PRO A 315 24.11 -66.59 17.99
CA PRO A 315 23.45 -65.60 18.85
C PRO A 315 21.94 -65.48 18.58
#